data_AF-A0A4Y3KDS3-F1
#
_entry.id   AF-A0A4Y3KDS3-F1
#
_cell.length_a   1.000
_cell.length_b   1.000
_cell.length_c   1.000
_cell.angle_alpha   90.00
_cell.angle_beta   90.00
_cell.angle_gamma   90.00
#
_symmetry.space_group_name_H-M   'P 1'
#
loop_
_entity.id
_entity.type
_entity.pdbx_description
1 polymer ?
#
loop_
_entity_poly.entity_id
_entity_poly.type
_entity_poly.pdbx_seq_one_letter_code
_entity_poly.pdbx_strand_id
1 'polypeptide(L)'
;MLRLRFADFSRATRSRSLAFGTASSDELRDAALGLLDAARDLVAARGITLVGVALTGLASDTVVQPPLPLSPPHDELDRTVDSLADRFGSRAVQRASLLVVGDGFEAPQLDDVTRPTRGPAQVPARGRR
;
A
#
# COMPACT_ATOMS: atom_id res chain seq x y z
N MET A 1 -6.92 2.08 -7.22
CA MET A 1 -8.30 2.05 -7.75
C MET A 1 -9.28 2.57 -6.70
N LEU A 2 -10.28 3.34 -7.11
CA LEU A 2 -11.41 3.83 -6.32
C LEU A 2 -12.66 3.01 -6.65
N ARG A 3 -13.35 2.55 -5.61
CA ARG A 3 -14.60 1.79 -5.68
C ARG A 3 -15.69 2.56 -4.95
N LEU A 4 -16.83 2.74 -5.60
CA LEU A 4 -17.99 3.46 -5.07
C LEU A 4 -19.20 2.54 -5.06
N ARG A 5 -19.99 2.59 -3.99
CA ARG A 5 -21.36 2.07 -3.96
C ARG A 5 -22.31 3.24 -3.74
N PHE A 6 -23.28 3.39 -4.63
CA PHE A 6 -24.25 4.50 -4.58
C PHE A 6 -25.40 4.21 -3.63
N ALA A 7 -26.29 5.19 -3.44
CA ALA A 7 -27.50 5.04 -2.62
C ALA A 7 -28.46 3.96 -3.16
N ASP A 8 -28.48 3.75 -4.48
CA ASP A 8 -29.23 2.68 -5.15
C ASP A 8 -28.52 1.30 -5.12
N PHE A 9 -27.45 1.16 -4.32
CA PHE A 9 -26.60 -0.03 -4.20
C PHE A 9 -25.86 -0.47 -5.47
N SER A 10 -25.99 0.26 -6.58
CA SER A 10 -25.16 0.05 -7.76
C SER A 10 -23.71 0.47 -7.48
N ARG A 11 -22.77 -0.02 -8.31
CA ARG A 11 -21.33 0.13 -8.10
C ARG A 11 -20.66 0.79 -9.29
N ALA A 12 -19.62 1.57 -9.01
CA ALA A 12 -18.69 2.06 -10.02
C ALA A 12 -17.25 1.90 -9.54
N THR A 13 -16.35 1.66 -10.50
CA THR A 13 -14.91 1.64 -10.26
C THR A 13 -14.25 2.68 -11.15
N ARG A 14 -13.23 3.36 -10.60
CA ARG A 14 -12.30 4.22 -11.34
C ARG A 14 -10.88 3.82 -10.98
N SER A 15 -10.00 3.73 -11.95
CA SER A 15 -8.60 3.39 -11.72
C SER A 15 -7.70 4.40 -12.41
N ARG A 16 -6.50 4.55 -11.84
CA ARG A 16 -5.39 5.29 -12.42
C ARG A 16 -4.16 4.41 -12.25
N SER A 17 -3.42 4.22 -13.34
CA SER A 17 -2.11 3.57 -13.30
C SER A 17 -1.05 4.66 -13.18
N LEU A 18 -0.04 4.40 -12.36
CA LEU A 18 1.15 5.25 -12.25
C LEU A 18 2.18 4.79 -13.27
N ALA A 19 3.02 5.72 -13.74
CA ALA A 19 4.06 5.42 -14.73
C ALA A 19 5.14 4.49 -14.17
N PHE A 20 5.40 4.59 -12.87
CA PHE A 20 6.36 3.77 -12.13
C PHE A 20 5.70 3.21 -10.87
N GLY A 21 6.26 2.10 -10.35
CA GLY A 21 5.89 1.60 -9.03
C GLY A 21 6.29 2.60 -7.95
N THR A 22 5.47 2.74 -6.91
CA THR A 22 5.69 3.68 -5.81
C THR A 22 5.35 3.02 -4.47
N ALA A 23 6.09 3.43 -3.45
CA ALA A 23 5.80 3.14 -2.04
C ALA A 23 5.39 4.41 -1.27
N SER A 24 5.28 5.57 -1.94
CA SER A 24 4.96 6.83 -1.27
C SER A 24 3.49 6.90 -0.86
N SER A 25 3.23 7.10 0.43
CA SER A 25 1.86 7.30 0.93
C SER A 25 1.20 8.53 0.31
N ASP A 26 1.98 9.59 0.09
CA ASP A 26 1.52 10.85 -0.47
C ASP A 26 1.07 10.70 -1.93
N GLU A 27 1.88 10.05 -2.76
CA GLU A 27 1.51 9.82 -4.17
C GLU A 27 0.24 8.96 -4.29
N LEU A 28 0.13 7.93 -3.45
CA LEU A 28 -1.05 7.05 -3.42
C LEU A 28 -2.30 7.80 -2.93
N ARG A 29 -2.16 8.63 -1.89
CA ARG A 29 -3.23 9.50 -1.39
C ARG A 29 -3.69 10.46 -2.49
N ASP A 30 -2.77 11.15 -3.14
CA ASP A 30 -3.09 12.16 -4.14
C ASP A 30 -3.73 11.52 -5.39
N ALA A 31 -3.29 10.32 -5.78
CA ALA A 31 -3.94 9.54 -6.83
C ALA A 31 -5.38 9.13 -6.44
N ALA A 32 -5.60 8.68 -5.21
CA ALA A 32 -6.92 8.29 -4.72
C ALA A 32 -7.87 9.49 -4.60
N LEU A 33 -7.39 10.61 -4.03
CA LEU A 33 -8.15 11.85 -3.92
C LEU A 33 -8.46 12.45 -5.29
N GLY A 34 -7.51 12.41 -6.23
CA GLY A 34 -7.76 12.84 -7.61
C GLY A 34 -8.85 12.02 -8.30
N LEU A 35 -8.88 10.69 -8.09
CA LEU A 35 -9.96 9.84 -8.59
C LEU A 35 -11.31 10.16 -7.95
N LEU A 36 -11.31 10.49 -6.65
CA LEU A 36 -12.53 10.84 -5.93
C LEU A 36 -13.07 12.20 -6.37
N ASP A 37 -12.19 13.18 -6.56
CA ASP A 37 -12.57 14.52 -7.01
C ASP A 37 -13.12 14.49 -8.43
N ALA A 38 -12.52 13.70 -9.33
CA ALA A 38 -13.05 13.45 -10.67
C ALA A 38 -14.44 12.77 -10.66
N ALA A 39 -14.84 12.13 -9.56
CA ALA A 39 -16.16 11.53 -9.38
C ALA A 39 -17.14 12.42 -8.58
N ARG A 40 -16.74 13.65 -8.20
CA ARG A 40 -17.49 14.54 -7.30
C ARG A 40 -18.93 14.78 -7.76
N ASP A 41 -19.15 15.16 -9.01
CA ASP A 41 -20.49 15.46 -9.52
C ASP A 41 -21.40 14.23 -9.52
N LEU A 42 -20.83 13.07 -9.86
CA LEU A 42 -21.54 11.79 -9.84
C LEU A 42 -21.94 11.42 -8.40
N VAL A 43 -21.01 11.57 -7.45
CA VAL A 43 -21.26 11.35 -6.02
C VAL A 43 -22.34 12.32 -5.49
N ALA A 44 -22.28 13.60 -5.87
CA ALA A 44 -23.26 14.60 -5.46
C ALA A 44 -24.67 14.29 -6.00
N ALA A 45 -24.77 13.86 -7.27
CA ALA A 45 -26.05 13.55 -7.89
C ALA A 45 -26.72 12.27 -7.37
N ARG A 46 -25.92 11.24 -7.00
CA ARG A 46 -26.45 9.90 -6.68
C ARG A 46 -26.34 9.52 -5.21
N GLY A 47 -25.54 10.23 -4.42
CA GLY A 47 -25.16 9.84 -3.07
C GLY A 47 -24.32 8.56 -3.04
N ILE A 48 -23.58 8.34 -1.96
CA ILE A 48 -22.79 7.11 -1.76
C ILE A 48 -23.04 6.50 -0.39
N THR A 49 -22.98 5.17 -0.34
CA THR A 49 -23.07 4.37 0.89
C THR A 49 -21.75 3.68 1.23
N LEU A 50 -20.82 3.61 0.28
CA LEU A 50 -19.48 3.06 0.49
C LEU A 50 -18.48 3.72 -0.45
N VAL A 51 -17.30 4.03 0.09
CA VAL A 51 -16.09 4.36 -0.65
C VAL A 51 -15.00 3.36 -0.27
N GLY A 52 -14.28 2.85 -1.26
CA GLY A 52 -13.18 1.93 -1.05
C GLY A 52 -12.00 2.31 -1.93
N VAL A 53 -10.79 2.19 -1.39
CA VAL A 53 -9.54 2.30 -2.14
C VAL A 53 -8.88 0.93 -2.12
N ALA A 54 -8.33 0.53 -3.26
CA ALA A 54 -7.56 -0.69 -3.36
C ALA A 54 -6.38 -0.48 -4.29
N LEU A 55 -5.27 -1.15 -3.98
CA LEU A 55 -4.03 -1.10 -4.74
C LEU A 55 -3.86 -2.41 -5.51
N THR A 56 -3.26 -2.33 -6.69
CA THR A 56 -3.06 -3.46 -7.61
C THR A 56 -1.71 -3.30 -8.30
N GLY A 57 -1.16 -4.40 -8.82
CA GLY A 57 0.18 -4.36 -9.43
C GLY A 57 1.29 -4.24 -8.39
N LEU A 58 1.06 -4.78 -7.18
CA LEU A 58 2.07 -4.86 -6.13
C LEU A 58 3.14 -5.87 -6.56
N ALA A 59 4.40 -5.48 -6.38
CA ALA A 59 5.57 -6.30 -6.66
C ALA A 59 6.59 -6.11 -5.54
N SER A 60 7.55 -7.03 -5.43
CA SER A 60 8.64 -6.87 -4.45
C SER A 60 9.50 -5.66 -4.81
N ASP A 61 9.88 -4.91 -3.79
CA ASP A 61 10.80 -3.77 -3.85
C ASP A 61 12.28 -4.17 -3.87
N THR A 62 12.60 -5.47 -3.74
CA THR A 62 13.98 -5.98 -3.61
C THR A 62 14.91 -5.56 -4.76
N VAL A 63 14.38 -5.47 -6.00
CA VAL A 63 15.17 -5.10 -7.18
C VAL A 63 14.33 -4.16 -8.05
N VAL A 64 14.26 -2.89 -7.64
CA VAL A 64 13.62 -1.83 -8.42
C VAL A 64 14.64 -0.73 -8.64
N GLN A 65 14.75 -0.24 -9.88
CA GLN A 65 15.47 1.01 -10.14
C GLN A 65 14.47 2.16 -9.98
N PRO A 66 14.51 2.93 -8.87
CA PRO A 66 13.66 4.10 -8.74
C PRO A 66 14.04 5.16 -9.77
N PRO A 67 13.10 6.06 -10.13
CA PRO A 67 13.43 7.22 -10.93
C PRO A 67 14.52 8.05 -10.24
N LEU A 68 15.39 8.69 -11.03
CA LEU A 68 16.44 9.57 -10.50
C LEU A 68 15.77 10.73 -9.72
N PRO A 69 15.98 10.87 -8.41
CA PRO A 69 15.35 11.94 -7.65
C PRO A 69 15.97 13.28 -8.04
N LEU A 70 15.18 14.14 -8.69
CA LEU A 70 15.56 15.52 -9.00
C LEU A 70 15.33 16.48 -7.82
N SER A 71 14.77 15.97 -6.73
CA SER A 71 14.55 16.68 -5.46
C SER A 71 14.71 15.67 -4.31
N PRO A 72 15.04 16.13 -3.08
CA PRO A 72 15.18 15.23 -1.94
C PRO A 72 13.90 14.39 -1.75
N PRO A 73 14.01 13.06 -1.58
CA PRO A 73 12.85 12.23 -1.33
C PRO A 73 12.22 12.59 0.03
N HIS A 74 10.89 12.66 0.07
CA HIS A 74 10.11 12.86 1.29
C HIS A 74 9.62 11.53 1.88
N ASP A 75 10.46 10.50 1.82
CA ASP A 75 10.14 9.12 2.22
C ASP A 75 10.55 8.80 3.67
N GLU A 76 11.23 9.72 4.36
CA GLU A 76 11.73 9.50 5.72
C GLU A 76 10.59 9.21 6.70
N LEU A 77 9.45 9.90 6.55
CA LEU A 77 8.27 9.65 7.36
C LEU A 77 7.73 8.24 7.13
N ASP A 78 7.52 7.85 5.87
CA ASP A 78 7.02 6.52 5.50
C ASP A 78 7.96 5.44 6.06
N ARG A 79 9.28 5.56 5.82
CA ARG A 79 10.30 4.64 6.38
C ARG A 79 10.30 4.57 7.90
N THR A 80 10.08 5.70 8.57
CA THR A 80 10.05 5.75 10.04
C THR A 80 8.80 5.03 10.57
N VAL A 81 7.64 5.26 9.94
CA VAL A 81 6.40 4.57 10.30
C VAL A 81 6.53 3.07 10.08
N ASP A 82 7.09 2.65 8.96
CA ASP A 82 7.35 1.23 8.66
C ASP A 82 8.28 0.59 9.69
N SER A 83 9.40 1.25 10.03
CA SER A 83 10.33 0.74 11.06
C SER A 83 9.67 0.61 12.44
N LEU A 84 8.77 1.53 12.80
CA LEU A 84 8.00 1.42 14.04
C LEU A 84 7.00 0.27 13.97
N ALA A 85 6.35 0.07 12.83
CA ALA A 85 5.42 -1.04 12.61
C ALA A 85 6.13 -2.41 12.69
N ASP A 86 7.30 -2.54 12.10
CA ASP A 86 8.12 -3.78 12.16
C ASP A 86 8.52 -4.11 13.60
N ARG A 87 8.86 -3.09 14.39
CA ARG A 87 9.38 -3.27 15.75
C ARG A 87 8.27 -3.46 16.80
N PHE A 88 7.17 -2.73 16.66
CA PHE A 88 6.13 -2.62 17.69
C PHE A 88 4.74 -3.10 17.21
N GLY A 89 4.65 -3.60 15.99
CA GLY A 89 3.42 -4.04 15.34
C GLY A 89 2.73 -2.92 14.55
N SER A 90 1.86 -3.31 13.61
CA SER A 90 1.13 -2.39 12.70
C SER A 90 0.27 -1.33 13.39
N ARG A 91 0.01 -1.48 14.70
CA ARG A 91 -0.78 -0.55 15.52
C ARG A 91 0.07 0.47 16.29
N ALA A 92 1.39 0.46 16.10
CA ALA A 92 2.33 1.34 16.79
C ALA A 92 2.05 2.83 16.52
N VAL A 93 1.68 3.16 15.28
CA VAL A 93 1.25 4.49 14.86
C VAL A 93 -0.13 4.38 14.25
N GLN A 94 -1.13 4.97 14.89
CA GLN A 94 -2.50 4.99 14.38
C GLN A 94 -3.16 6.34 14.62
N ARG A 95 -4.22 6.62 13.87
CA ARG A 95 -5.01 7.85 14.11
C ARG A 95 -5.74 7.74 15.43
N ALA A 96 -5.67 8.79 16.25
CA ALA A 96 -6.34 8.84 17.55
C ALA A 96 -7.85 8.54 17.47
N SER A 97 -8.51 8.92 16.36
CA SER A 97 -9.92 8.61 16.11
C SER A 97 -10.24 7.11 16.09
N LEU A 98 -9.27 6.26 15.68
CA LEU A 98 -9.44 4.81 15.62
C LEU A 98 -9.44 4.15 17.00
N LEU A 99 -8.91 4.83 18.03
CA LEU A 99 -8.99 4.33 19.42
C LEU A 99 -10.43 4.28 19.94
N VAL A 100 -11.30 5.14 19.40
CA VAL A 100 -12.71 5.25 19.82
C VAL A 100 -13.61 4.36 18.95
N VAL A 101 -13.37 4.36 17.64
CA VAL A 101 -14.22 3.67 16.65
C VAL A 101 -13.81 2.20 16.47
N GLY A 102 -12.56 1.85 16.80
CA GLY A 102 -11.95 0.57 16.45
C GLY A 102 -11.59 0.49 14.96
N ASP A 103 -10.96 -0.62 14.57
CA ASP A 103 -10.46 -0.83 13.20
C ASP A 103 -11.55 -1.26 12.20
N GLY A 104 -12.78 -1.47 12.69
CA GLY A 104 -13.85 -2.08 11.92
C GLY A 104 -13.55 -3.56 11.63
N PHE A 105 -13.79 -3.99 10.39
CA PHE A 105 -13.49 -5.35 9.93
C PHE A 105 -12.06 -5.41 9.39
N GLU A 106 -11.17 -6.07 10.14
CA GLU A 106 -9.83 -6.42 9.66
C GLU A 106 -9.91 -7.74 8.86
N ALA A 107 -9.29 -7.76 7.68
CA ALA A 107 -9.15 -9.01 6.93
C ALA A 107 -8.06 -9.87 7.59
N PRO A 108 -8.27 -11.19 7.77
CA PRO A 108 -7.25 -12.06 8.33
C PRO A 108 -5.97 -11.98 7.48
N GLN A 109 -4.87 -11.64 8.15
CA GLN A 109 -3.55 -11.64 7.52
C GLN A 109 -3.08 -13.09 7.35
N LEU A 110 -2.44 -13.38 6.22
CA LEU A 110 -1.78 -14.66 6.02
C LEU A 110 -0.46 -14.64 6.79
N ASP A 111 -0.09 -15.74 7.44
CA ASP A 111 1.23 -15.86 8.05
C ASP A 111 2.31 -15.70 6.97
N ASP A 112 3.32 -14.88 7.25
CA ASP A 112 4.47 -14.76 6.37
C ASP A 112 5.18 -16.11 6.29
N VAL A 113 5.15 -16.71 5.10
CA VAL A 113 5.88 -17.95 4.85
C VAL A 113 7.35 -17.62 5.00
N THR A 114 7.93 -18.00 6.13
CA THR A 114 9.35 -17.80 6.41
C THR A 114 10.12 -18.52 5.31
N ARG A 115 10.73 -17.76 4.39
CA ARG A 115 11.53 -18.33 3.31
C ARG A 115 12.63 -19.17 3.96
N PRO A 116 12.80 -20.46 3.61
CA PRO A 116 13.90 -21.25 4.16
C PRO A 116 15.21 -20.55 3.81
N THR A 117 15.99 -20.21 4.85
CA THR A 117 17.34 -19.68 4.70
C THR A 117 18.14 -20.67 3.86
N ARG A 118 18.45 -20.32 2.60
CA ARG A 118 19.44 -21.06 1.82
C ARG A 118 20.76 -20.92 2.56
N GLY A 119 21.19 -22.00 3.21
CA GLY A 119 22.54 -22.10 3.77
C GLY A 119 23.58 -21.86 2.68
N PRO A 120 24.79 -21.40 3.05
CA PRO A 120 25.83 -21.09 2.08
C PRO A 120 26.10 -22.29 1.18
N ALA A 121 26.23 -22.04 -0.12
CA ALA A 121 26.55 -23.06 -1.12
C ALA A 121 27.82 -23.80 -0.68
N GLN A 122 27.71 -25.11 -0.47
CA GLN A 122 28.87 -25.96 -0.25
C GLN A 122 29.71 -25.95 -1.53
N VAL A 123 30.86 -25.28 -1.48
CA VAL A 123 31.88 -25.34 -2.52
C VAL A 123 32.54 -26.72 -2.40
N PRO A 124 32.49 -27.57 -3.44
CA PRO A 124 33.16 -28.87 -3.38
C PRO A 124 34.67 -28.67 -3.29
N ALA A 125 35.29 -29.32 -2.29
CA ALA A 125 36.72 -29.30 -2.09
C ALA A 125 37.45 -29.84 -3.33
N ARG A 126 38.20 -28.96 -4.01
CA ARG A 126 39.13 -29.34 -5.07
C ARG A 126 40.27 -30.13 -4.44
N GLY A 127 40.30 -31.45 -4.69
CA GLY A 127 41.39 -32.31 -4.27
C GLY A 127 42.74 -31.81 -4.81
N ARG A 128 43.71 -31.64 -3.91
CA ARG A 128 45.10 -31.41 -4.27
C ARG A 128 45.71 -32.74 -4.70
N ARG A 129 46.34 -32.75 -5.87
CA ARG A 129 47.40 -33.71 -6.22
C ARG A 129 48.74 -33.15 -5.75
#